data_AF-A0A9X0XLG2-F1
#
_entry.id   AF-A0A9X0XLG2-F1
#
_cell.length_a   1.000
_cell.length_b   1.000
_cell.length_c   1.000
_cell.angle_alpha   90.00
_cell.angle_beta   90.00
_cell.angle_gamma   90.00
#
_symmetry.space_group_name_H-M   'P 1'
#
loop_
_entity.id
_entity.type
_entity.pdbx_description
1 polymer ?
#
loop_
_entity_poly.entity_id
_entity_poly.type
_entity_poly.pdbx_seq_one_letter_code
_entity_poly.pdbx_strand_id
1 'polypeptide(L)'
;MDDADDRTRTDAETDGGAGSETGSETGDETPVGSGTEELSEAEQEQIEAERRERLDPANRPDNVEVDNTDRDFDATTGQFTDHETDPDIGPFPAPGEDADSAED
;
A
#
# COMPACT_ATOMS: atom_id res chain seq x y z
N MET A 1 -17.92 5.71 56.49
CA MET A 1 -19.37 5.57 56.69
C MET A 1 -20.00 6.33 55.55
N ASP A 2 -20.14 5.67 54.41
CA ASP A 2 -21.34 4.93 53.95
C ASP A 2 -21.97 5.84 52.88
N ASP A 3 -22.50 5.43 51.75
CA ASP A 3 -22.56 4.21 50.94
C ASP A 3 -23.42 4.61 49.71
N ALA A 4 -23.29 3.91 48.59
CA ALA A 4 -24.30 3.72 47.51
C ALA A 4 -24.87 4.95 46.75
N ASP A 5 -24.73 5.04 45.42
CA ASP A 5 -25.62 4.46 44.39
C ASP A 5 -27.09 4.92 44.57
N ASP A 6 -27.78 5.54 43.60
CA ASP A 6 -28.45 4.89 42.47
C ASP A 6 -29.42 5.93 41.85
N ARG A 7 -29.15 6.54 40.69
CA ARG A 7 -29.64 6.18 39.34
C ARG A 7 -31.11 5.72 39.23
N THR A 8 -32.05 6.64 38.95
CA THR A 8 -33.10 6.45 37.90
C THR A 8 -33.73 7.83 37.54
N ARG A 9 -33.50 8.41 36.35
CA ARG A 9 -33.93 8.06 34.98
C ARG A 9 -35.33 8.60 34.66
N THR A 10 -35.40 9.62 33.79
CA THR A 10 -36.39 9.81 32.69
C THR A 10 -35.93 11.02 31.88
N ASP A 11 -35.33 10.83 30.71
CA ASP A 11 -35.98 10.69 29.40
C ASP A 11 -35.95 12.04 28.66
N ALA A 12 -34.89 12.22 27.86
CA ALA A 12 -34.85 13.17 26.77
C ALA A 12 -34.03 12.52 25.68
N GLU A 13 -34.73 11.73 24.87
CA GLU A 13 -34.26 11.24 23.59
C GLU A 13 -33.79 12.44 22.75
N THR A 14 -32.48 12.63 22.62
CA THR A 14 -31.93 13.38 21.48
C THR A 14 -31.94 12.43 20.29
N ASP A 15 -33.14 12.27 19.74
CA ASP A 15 -33.36 11.95 18.34
C ASP A 15 -33.08 13.23 17.54
N GLY A 16 -32.10 13.19 16.64
CA GLY A 16 -31.76 14.34 15.80
C GLY A 16 -30.29 14.36 15.44
N GLY A 17 -29.98 13.76 14.30
CA GLY A 17 -28.64 13.60 13.75
C GLY A 17 -27.78 14.86 13.80
N ALA A 18 -26.60 14.71 14.40
CA ALA A 18 -25.42 15.41 13.93
C ALA A 18 -24.69 14.42 13.04
N GLY A 19 -24.84 14.60 11.72
CA GLY A 19 -23.97 13.95 10.75
C GLY A 19 -22.54 14.16 11.21
N SER A 20 -21.82 13.06 11.39
CA SER A 20 -20.40 13.11 11.66
C SER A 20 -19.71 13.57 10.37
N GLU A 21 -19.80 14.86 10.10
CA GLU A 21 -18.85 15.56 9.27
C GLU A 21 -17.55 15.66 10.08
N THR A 22 -16.84 14.54 10.21
CA THR A 22 -15.38 14.59 10.35
C THR A 22 -14.83 15.04 9.00
N GLY A 23 -15.14 16.29 8.66
CA GLY A 23 -14.59 17.01 7.53
C GLY A 23 -13.18 17.41 7.90
N SER A 24 -12.24 16.91 7.11
CA SER A 24 -10.92 17.48 6.92
C SER A 24 -10.12 17.68 8.20
N GLU A 25 -9.52 16.60 8.68
CA GLU A 25 -8.12 16.76 9.09
C GLU A 25 -7.37 17.18 7.83
N THR A 26 -7.18 18.49 7.69
CA THR A 26 -6.15 19.04 6.83
C THR A 26 -4.89 18.26 7.14
N GLY A 27 -4.43 17.45 6.18
CA GLY A 27 -3.14 16.81 6.25
C GLY A 27 -2.14 17.89 6.60
N ASP A 28 -1.61 17.82 7.81
CA ASP A 28 -0.37 18.47 8.15
C ASP A 28 0.68 17.73 7.33
N GLU A 29 0.75 18.07 6.05
CA GLU A 29 1.80 17.64 5.13
C GLU A 29 3.08 18.40 5.50
N THR A 30 3.54 18.19 6.73
CA THR A 30 4.96 18.34 6.99
C THR A 30 5.65 17.25 6.18
N PRO A 31 6.50 17.60 5.19
CA PRO A 31 7.29 16.59 4.51
C PRO A 31 8.27 16.00 5.52
N VAL A 32 7.88 14.92 6.19
CA VAL A 32 8.78 14.16 7.02
C VAL A 32 9.76 13.44 6.10
N GLY A 33 11.00 13.96 6.07
CA GLY A 33 12.15 13.23 5.53
C GLY A 33 12.64 13.63 4.14
N SER A 34 13.06 14.87 3.95
CA SER A 34 14.23 15.17 3.11
C SER A 34 15.37 15.71 3.97
N GLY A 35 15.55 15.13 5.16
CA GLY A 35 16.68 15.38 6.02
C GLY A 35 17.77 14.37 5.70
N THR A 36 18.92 14.86 5.24
CA THR A 36 20.18 14.10 5.18
C THR A 36 20.71 13.85 6.59
N GLU A 37 19.86 13.37 7.49
CA GLU A 37 20.17 13.04 8.87
C GLU A 37 20.55 11.55 8.89
N GLU A 38 21.81 11.26 9.23
CA GLU A 38 22.25 9.88 9.40
C GLU A 38 21.45 9.23 10.53
N LEU A 39 20.63 8.24 10.18
CA LEU A 39 19.86 7.44 11.13
C LEU A 39 20.80 6.65 12.03
N SER A 40 20.49 6.52 13.31
CA SER A 40 21.25 5.63 14.19
C SER A 40 21.08 4.17 13.79
N GLU A 41 22.03 3.31 14.16
CA GLU A 41 21.97 1.86 13.88
C GLU A 41 20.68 1.21 14.39
N ALA A 42 20.20 1.62 15.57
CA ALA A 42 18.95 1.12 16.14
C ALA A 42 17.71 1.56 15.36
N GLU A 43 17.74 2.73 14.71
CA GLU A 43 16.64 3.21 13.86
C GLU A 43 16.65 2.52 12.51
N GLN A 44 17.83 2.28 11.93
CA GLN A 44 17.97 1.51 10.68
C GLN A 44 17.47 0.06 10.87
N GLU A 45 17.83 -0.58 11.99
CA GLU A 45 17.36 -1.92 12.32
C GLU A 45 15.83 -1.99 12.42
N GLN A 46 15.20 -0.98 13.02
CA GLN A 46 13.74 -0.88 13.11
C GLN A 46 13.09 -0.71 11.74
N ILE A 47 13.63 0.16 10.88
CA ILE A 47 13.12 0.37 9.51
C ILE A 47 13.26 -0.90 8.67
N GLU A 48 14.38 -1.63 8.80
CA GLU A 48 14.58 -2.89 8.10
C GLU A 48 13.63 -3.98 8.60
N ALA A 49 13.38 -4.04 9.91
CA ALA A 49 12.42 -4.97 10.49
C ALA A 49 11.00 -4.70 9.96
N GLU A 50 10.55 -3.45 9.94
CA GLU A 50 9.26 -3.06 9.40
C GLU A 50 9.16 -3.36 7.89
N ARG A 51 10.21 -3.04 7.13
CA ARG A 51 10.27 -3.31 5.70
C ARG A 51 10.17 -4.81 5.42
N ARG A 52 10.83 -5.64 6.23
CA ARG A 52 10.77 -7.11 6.12
C ARG A 52 9.36 -7.61 6.38
N GLU A 53 8.70 -7.12 7.42
CA GLU A 53 7.31 -7.49 7.73
C GLU A 53 6.35 -7.09 6.61
N ARG A 54 6.45 -5.86 6.11
CA ARG A 54 5.55 -5.34 5.05
C ARG A 54 5.74 -6.04 3.70
N LEU A 55 6.97 -6.44 3.36
CA LEU A 55 7.27 -7.11 2.09
C LEU A 55 7.06 -8.62 2.14
N ASP A 56 6.87 -9.20 3.34
CA ASP A 56 6.67 -10.63 3.53
C ASP A 56 5.41 -11.11 2.76
N PRO A 57 5.54 -12.08 1.85
CA PRO A 57 4.40 -12.62 1.12
C PRO A 57 3.33 -13.25 2.04
N ALA A 58 3.69 -13.73 3.23
CA ALA A 58 2.75 -14.27 4.20
C ALA A 58 1.84 -13.19 4.83
N ASN A 59 2.24 -11.92 4.78
CA ASN A 59 1.47 -10.78 5.26
C ASN A 59 0.62 -10.14 4.14
N ARG A 60 0.65 -10.69 2.92
CA ARG A 60 -0.21 -10.24 1.82
C ARG A 60 -1.62 -10.80 2.00
N PRO A 61 -2.69 -10.02 1.72
CA PRO A 61 -4.04 -10.54 1.76
C PRO A 61 -4.26 -11.63 0.71
N ASP A 62 -5.11 -12.61 1.02
CA ASP A 62 -5.43 -13.70 0.11
C ASP A 62 -6.10 -13.19 -1.18
N ASN A 63 -5.72 -13.78 -2.32
CA ASN A 63 -6.26 -13.48 -3.66
C ASN A 63 -6.03 -12.04 -4.16
N VAL A 64 -5.07 -11.31 -3.59
CA VAL A 64 -4.61 -10.04 -4.17
C VAL A 64 -3.72 -10.34 -5.37
N GLU A 65 -4.15 -9.88 -6.55
CA GLU A 65 -3.33 -9.92 -7.76
C GLU A 65 -2.18 -8.92 -7.59
N VAL A 66 -0.95 -9.43 -7.56
CA VAL A 66 0.25 -8.61 -7.58
C VAL A 66 0.62 -8.40 -9.03
N ASP A 67 0.37 -7.18 -9.51
CA ASP A 67 0.75 -6.76 -10.84
C ASP A 67 2.27 -6.55 -10.91
N ASN A 68 2.97 -7.53 -11.48
CA ASN A 68 4.41 -7.44 -11.80
C ASN A 68 4.63 -7.11 -13.27
N THR A 69 3.62 -6.57 -13.97
CA THR A 69 3.89 -5.97 -15.28
C THR A 69 4.76 -4.74 -15.01
N ASP A 70 6.01 -4.76 -15.49
CA ASP A 70 6.97 -3.67 -15.34
C ASP A 70 6.47 -2.44 -16.14
N ARG A 71 5.41 -1.79 -15.66
CA ARG A 71 4.79 -0.63 -16.29
C ARG A 71 5.43 0.64 -15.76
N ASP A 72 5.82 1.51 -16.68
CA ASP A 72 6.41 2.81 -16.37
C ASP A 72 5.33 3.87 -16.17
N PHE A 73 5.47 4.71 -15.13
CA PHE A 73 4.57 5.84 -14.92
C PHE A 73 5.02 7.04 -15.78
N ASP A 74 4.22 7.41 -16.78
CA ASP A 74 4.44 8.61 -17.59
C ASP A 74 3.83 9.85 -16.92
N ALA A 75 4.69 10.71 -16.36
CA ALA A 75 4.29 11.95 -15.69
C ALA A 75 3.63 12.99 -16.61
N THR A 76 3.80 12.89 -17.93
CA THR A 76 3.20 13.81 -18.90
C THR A 76 1.73 13.47 -19.14
N THR A 77 1.42 12.18 -19.29
CA THR A 77 0.07 11.69 -19.57
C THR A 77 -0.68 11.25 -18.31
N GLY A 78 0.04 11.05 -17.21
CA GLY A 78 -0.50 10.57 -15.93
C GLY A 78 -0.95 9.10 -15.98
N GLN A 79 -0.38 8.29 -16.88
CA GLN A 79 -0.75 6.90 -17.07
C GLN A 79 0.46 5.96 -16.92
N PHE A 80 0.17 4.72 -16.53
CA PHE A 80 1.15 3.64 -16.59
C PHE A 80 1.17 3.06 -18.00
N THR A 81 2.33 3.03 -18.64
CA THR A 81 2.55 2.48 -19.96
C THR A 81 3.35 1.20 -19.86
N ASP A 82 3.02 0.20 -20.69
CA ASP A 82 3.85 -0.99 -20.81
C ASP A 82 5.24 -0.61 -21.35
N HIS A 83 6.28 -1.27 -20.82
CA HIS A 83 7.62 -1.16 -21.36
C HIS A 83 7.67 -1.74 -22.78
N GLU A 84 8.62 -1.26 -23.59
CA GLU A 84 8.88 -1.86 -24.89
C GLU A 84 9.26 -3.33 -24.71
N THR A 85 8.68 -4.20 -25.55
CA THR A 85 8.97 -5.63 -25.51
C THR A 85 10.45 -5.87 -25.73
N ASP A 86 11.11 -6.49 -24.75
CA ASP A 86 12.53 -6.84 -24.85
C ASP A 86 12.73 -7.90 -25.95
N PRO A 87 13.48 -7.59 -27.03
CA PRO A 87 13.70 -8.53 -28.13
C PRO A 87 14.59 -9.73 -27.74
N ASP A 88 15.34 -9.63 -26.64
CA ASP A 88 16.16 -10.72 -26.10
C ASP A 88 15.32 -11.70 -25.25
N ILE A 89 14.13 -11.27 -24.79
CA ILE A 89 13.19 -12.10 -24.02
C ILE A 89 12.13 -12.77 -24.93
N GLY A 90 11.92 -12.29 -26.16
CA GLY A 90 10.99 -12.96 -27.07
C GLY A 90 10.89 -12.33 -28.46
N PRO A 91 10.25 -13.02 -29.41
CA PRO A 91 9.07 -13.86 -29.17
C PRO A 91 9.38 -15.31 -28.77
N PHE A 92 8.63 -15.83 -27.79
CA PHE A 92 8.62 -17.26 -27.50
C PHE A 92 7.90 -18.02 -28.61
N PRO A 93 8.36 -19.23 -28.96
CA PRO A 93 7.65 -20.10 -29.90
C PRO A 93 6.26 -20.44 -29.36
N ALA A 94 5.26 -20.55 -30.24
CA ALA A 94 3.92 -20.96 -29.82
C ALA A 94 3.97 -22.37 -29.22
N PRO A 95 3.04 -22.73 -28.31
CA PRO A 95 2.97 -24.08 -27.77
C PRO A 95 2.74 -25.09 -28.90
N GLY A 96 3.80 -25.82 -29.29
CA GLY A 96 3.82 -26.76 -30.40
C GLY A 96 4.79 -26.41 -31.54
N GLU A 97 5.46 -25.25 -31.50
CA GLU A 97 6.61 -24.94 -32.34
C GLU A 97 7.90 -25.30 -31.59
N ASP A 98 8.66 -26.26 -32.10
CA ASP A 98 9.96 -26.62 -31.55
C ASP A 98 10.91 -25.41 -31.68
N ALA A 99 11.49 -24.96 -30.57
CA ALA A 99 12.45 -23.86 -30.51
C ALA A 99 13.79 -24.13 -31.25
N ASP A 100 13.91 -25.31 -31.86
CA ASP A 100 15.14 -25.89 -32.42
C ASP A 100 15.29 -25.67 -33.93
N SER A 101 14.36 -24.97 -34.59
CA SER A 101 14.40 -24.82 -36.06
C SER A 101 15.18 -23.59 -36.57
N ALA A 102 15.91 -22.90 -35.69
CA ALA A 102 16.69 -21.69 -36.00
C ALA A 102 18.21 -21.95 -36.10
N GLU A 103 18.64 -23.02 -36.78
CA GLU A 103 20.00 -23.13 -37.34
C GLU A 103 19.98 -23.93 -38.66
N ASP A 104 20.14 -23.22 -39.80
CA ASP A 104 20.92 -23.65 -40.97
C ASP A 104 21.58 -22.42 -41.62
#